data_AF-A0A6J7EPN9-F1
#
_entry.id   AF-A0A6J7EPN9-F1
#
_cell.length_a   1.000
_cell.length_b   1.000
_cell.length_c   1.000
_cell.angle_alpha   90.00
_cell.angle_beta   90.00
_cell.angle_gamma   90.00
#
_symmetry.space_group_name_H-M   'P 1'
#
loop_
_entity.id
_entity.type
_entity.pdbx_description
1 polymer ?
#
loop_
_entity_poly.entity_id
_entity_poly.type
_entity_poly.pdbx_seq_one_letter_code
_entity_poly.pdbx_strand_id
1 'polypeptide(L)'
;MWEERMSTFNKIVREVAEKFNLLVMDASMDPDSSNPNLLAFDRLHLNAAGHYRVAQAVLEHIGAPFDPSWREPVVAPKKFPWIIRTLITILWVVTFVLPWIWRRIRGRSSGDGRSAKYASLTSWPPAQ
;
A
#
# COMPACT_ATOMS: atom_id res chain seq x y z
N MET A 1 2.92 0.27 -19.09
CA MET A 1 3.95 1.01 -18.32
C MET A 1 3.84 0.78 -16.81
N TRP A 2 2.80 1.23 -16.09
CA TRP A 2 2.72 0.98 -14.63
C TRP A 2 2.69 -0.51 -14.28
N GLU A 3 1.73 -1.24 -14.85
CA GLU A 3 1.54 -2.67 -14.62
C GLU A 3 2.80 -3.47 -14.95
N GLU A 4 3.40 -3.20 -16.10
CA GLU A 4 4.66 -3.80 -16.54
C GLU A 4 5.82 -3.53 -15.57
N ARG A 5 5.97 -2.29 -15.07
CA ARG A 5 7.03 -1.94 -14.12
C ARG A 5 6.82 -2.65 -12.77
N MET A 6 5.58 -2.68 -12.28
CA MET A 6 5.25 -3.33 -11.01
C MET A 6 5.34 -4.85 -11.11
N SER A 7 4.89 -5.46 -12.21
CA SER A 7 5.00 -6.91 -12.42
C SER A 7 6.45 -7.34 -12.54
N THR A 8 7.28 -6.57 -13.25
CA THR A 8 8.73 -6.80 -13.35
C THR A 8 9.40 -6.66 -11.98
N PHE A 9 9.09 -5.60 -11.23
CA PHE A 9 9.61 -5.41 -9.88
C PHE A 9 9.23 -6.57 -8.95
N ASN A 10 7.94 -6.93 -8.89
CA ASN A 10 7.45 -8.02 -8.05
C ASN A 10 8.09 -9.36 -8.43
N LYS A 11 8.28 -9.62 -9.72
CA LYS A 11 8.99 -10.81 -10.20
C LYS A 11 10.43 -10.86 -9.66
N ILE A 12 11.18 -9.76 -9.78
CA ILE A 12 12.56 -9.69 -9.29
C ILE A 12 12.61 -9.90 -7.76
N VAL A 13 11.68 -9.31 -7.01
CA VAL A 13 11.59 -9.50 -5.55
C VAL A 13 11.42 -10.98 -5.20
N ARG A 14 10.52 -11.68 -5.89
CA ARG A 14 10.29 -13.12 -5.68
C ARG A 14 11.51 -13.96 -6.06
N GLU A 15 12.13 -13.70 -7.21
CA GLU A 15 13.34 -14.41 -7.65
C GLU A 15 14.50 -14.27 -6.64
N VAL A 16 14.69 -13.06 -6.09
CA VAL A 16 15.71 -12.82 -5.05
C VAL A 16 15.36 -13.56 -3.76
N ALA A 17 14.09 -13.53 -3.34
CA ALA A 17 13.67 -14.23 -2.14
C ALA A 17 13.87 -15.74 -2.24
N GLU A 18 13.50 -16.34 -3.38
CA GLU A 18 13.74 -17.77 -3.66
C GLU A 18 15.24 -18.10 -3.59
N LYS A 19 16.09 -17.28 -4.22
CA LYS A 19 17.55 -17.47 -4.21
C LYS A 19 18.14 -17.50 -2.80
N PHE A 20 17.60 -16.73 -1.87
CA PHE A 20 18.10 -16.60 -0.51
C PHE A 20 17.23 -17.31 0.54
N ASN A 21 16.26 -18.13 0.10
CA ASN A 21 15.32 -18.83 0.97
C ASN A 21 14.64 -17.88 1.99
N LEU A 22 14.18 -16.73 1.50
CA LEU A 22 13.47 -15.71 2.27
C LEU A 22 11.96 -15.83 2.07
N LEU A 23 11.21 -15.49 3.11
CA LEU A 23 9.75 -15.36 3.04
C LEU A 23 9.36 -14.04 2.36
N VAL A 24 8.33 -14.09 1.51
CA VAL A 24 7.74 -12.91 0.88
C VAL A 24 6.23 -13.02 0.98
N MET A 25 5.63 -12.06 1.69
CA MET A 25 4.21 -11.79 1.62
C MET A 25 3.96 -10.69 0.61
N ASP A 26 3.22 -10.98 -0.46
CA ASP A 26 2.86 -10.00 -1.48
C ASP A 26 1.34 -9.81 -1.60
N ALA A 27 0.94 -8.65 -2.14
CA ALA A 27 -0.47 -8.30 -2.25
C ALA A 27 -1.28 -9.25 -3.15
N SER A 28 -0.66 -9.91 -4.13
CA SER A 28 -1.37 -10.85 -5.02
C SER A 28 -1.74 -12.17 -4.33
N MET A 29 -1.16 -12.47 -3.17
CA MET A 29 -1.55 -13.59 -2.31
C MET A 29 -2.87 -13.33 -1.58
N ASP A 30 -3.35 -12.08 -1.56
CA ASP A 30 -4.66 -11.69 -1.05
C ASP A 30 -5.58 -11.25 -2.22
N PRO A 31 -6.63 -12.03 -2.57
CA PRO A 31 -7.51 -11.70 -3.68
C PRO A 31 -8.29 -10.39 -3.49
N ASP A 32 -8.49 -9.93 -2.25
CA ASP A 32 -9.19 -8.68 -1.96
C ASP A 32 -8.25 -7.48 -1.79
N SER A 33 -6.93 -7.64 -1.98
CA SER A 33 -5.94 -6.57 -1.80
C SER A 33 -6.21 -5.34 -2.67
N SER A 34 -6.92 -5.52 -3.78
CA SER A 34 -7.34 -4.45 -4.70
C SER A 34 -8.66 -3.78 -4.32
N ASN A 35 -9.34 -4.23 -3.26
CA ASN A 35 -10.64 -3.68 -2.85
C ASN A 35 -10.48 -2.23 -2.35
N PRO A 36 -11.16 -1.24 -2.96
CA PRO A 36 -11.07 0.16 -2.55
C PRO A 36 -11.46 0.45 -1.10
N ASN A 37 -12.25 -0.42 -0.47
CA ASN A 37 -12.64 -0.28 0.93
C ASN A 37 -11.48 -0.59 1.91
N LEU A 38 -10.35 -1.13 1.43
CA LEU A 38 -9.11 -1.26 2.21
C LEU A 38 -8.23 -0.01 2.14
N LEU A 39 -8.54 0.93 1.25
CA LEU A 39 -7.78 2.17 1.08
C LEU A 39 -8.36 3.31 1.92
N ALA A 40 -7.48 4.23 2.29
CA ALA A 40 -7.83 5.50 2.88
C ALA A 40 -8.48 6.43 1.84
N PHE A 41 -8.95 7.60 2.29
CA PHE A 41 -9.66 8.58 1.46
C PHE A 41 -8.82 9.13 0.29
N ASP A 42 -7.50 9.04 0.37
CA ASP A 42 -6.56 9.42 -0.70
C ASP A 42 -6.41 8.37 -1.79
N ARG A 43 -7.05 7.19 -1.64
CA ARG A 43 -7.04 6.07 -2.59
C ARG A 43 -5.64 5.51 -2.89
N LEU A 44 -4.67 5.74 -1.99
CA LEU A 44 -3.29 5.27 -2.14
C LEU A 44 -2.84 4.49 -0.92
N HIS A 45 -3.04 5.03 0.27
CA HIS A 45 -2.62 4.35 1.51
C HIS A 45 -3.68 3.38 1.98
N LEU A 46 -3.27 2.35 2.72
CA LEU A 46 -4.22 1.49 3.42
C LEU A 46 -4.90 2.26 4.55
N ASN A 47 -6.17 1.96 4.79
CA ASN A 47 -6.85 2.38 6.01
C ASN A 47 -6.59 1.37 7.15
N ALA A 48 -7.22 1.57 8.31
CA ALA A 48 -7.05 0.68 9.46
C ALA A 48 -7.39 -0.79 9.14
N ALA A 49 -8.47 -1.04 8.38
CA ALA A 49 -8.86 -2.40 7.99
C ALA A 49 -7.86 -3.02 7.00
N GLY A 50 -7.36 -2.22 6.04
CA GLY A 50 -6.30 -2.64 5.14
C GLY A 50 -5.01 -3.00 5.87
N HIS A 51 -4.58 -2.18 6.82
CA HIS A 51 -3.41 -2.47 7.66
C HIS A 51 -3.62 -3.70 8.54
N TYR A 52 -4.80 -3.87 9.13
CA TYR A 52 -5.14 -5.07 9.90
C TYR A 52 -5.02 -6.32 9.03
N ARG A 53 -5.62 -6.31 7.84
CA ARG A 53 -5.59 -7.46 6.92
C ARG A 53 -4.17 -7.84 6.51
N VAL A 54 -3.35 -6.86 6.14
CA VAL A 54 -1.92 -7.09 5.83
C VAL A 54 -1.16 -7.65 7.03
N ALA A 55 -1.40 -7.12 8.24
CA ALA A 55 -0.76 -7.62 9.44
C ALA A 55 -1.11 -9.09 9.71
N GLN A 56 -2.40 -9.46 9.61
CA GLN A 56 -2.84 -10.85 9.80
C GLN A 56 -2.27 -11.79 8.73
N ALA A 57 -2.23 -11.35 7.48
CA ALA A 57 -1.65 -12.14 6.39
C ALA A 57 -0.14 -12.35 6.57
N VAL A 58 0.60 -11.34 7.06
CA VAL A 58 2.01 -11.49 7.42
C VAL A 58 2.19 -12.43 8.61
N LEU A 59 1.41 -12.26 9.68
CA LEU A 59 1.47 -13.12 10.87
C LEU A 59 1.26 -14.59 10.51
N GLU A 60 0.27 -14.86 9.67
CA GLU A 60 0.05 -16.20 9.16
C GLU A 60 1.22 -16.71 8.32
N HIS A 61 1.74 -15.89 7.40
CA HIS A 61 2.82 -16.30 6.52
C HIS A 61 4.11 -16.66 7.28
N ILE A 62 4.35 -16.03 8.44
CA ILE A 62 5.48 -16.35 9.32
C ILE A 62 5.16 -17.40 10.39
N GLY A 63 3.94 -17.95 10.41
CA GLY A 63 3.51 -18.97 11.37
C GLY A 63 3.25 -18.45 12.80
N ALA A 64 3.05 -17.14 12.97
CA ALA A 64 2.67 -16.53 14.24
C ALA A 64 1.15 -16.61 14.48
N PRO A 65 0.66 -16.45 15.72
CA PRO A 65 -0.77 -16.37 15.99
C PRO A 65 -1.44 -15.27 15.16
N PHE A 66 -2.53 -15.60 14.48
CA PHE A 66 -3.28 -14.70 13.61
C PHE A 66 -4.78 -14.96 13.73
N ASP A 67 -5.59 -14.00 13.30
CA ASP A 67 -7.05 -14.11 13.23
C ASP A 67 -7.50 -14.55 11.82
N PRO A 68 -7.99 -15.79 11.62
CA PRO A 68 -8.34 -16.31 10.30
C PRO A 68 -9.50 -15.56 9.61
N SER A 69 -10.28 -14.76 10.35
CA SER A 69 -11.31 -13.91 9.76
C SER A 69 -10.74 -12.88 8.78
N TRP A 70 -9.42 -12.63 8.81
CA TRP A 70 -8.77 -11.72 7.87
C TRP A 70 -9.01 -12.11 6.41
N ARG A 71 -9.30 -13.39 6.12
CA ARG A 71 -9.61 -13.90 4.77
C ARG A 71 -11.04 -13.67 4.31
N GLU A 72 -11.92 -13.25 5.21
CA GLU A 72 -13.31 -12.98 4.83
C GLU A 72 -13.34 -11.95 3.70
N PRO A 73 -14.21 -12.16 2.67
CA PRO A 73 -14.30 -11.24 1.57
C PRO A 73 -14.62 -9.82 2.03
N VAL A 74 -13.82 -8.86 1.58
CA VAL A 74 -14.09 -7.46 1.88
C VAL A 74 -15.35 -7.05 1.13
N VAL A 75 -16.34 -6.50 1.85
CA VAL A 75 -17.59 -6.02 1.24
C VAL A 75 -17.25 -5.11 0.06
N ALA A 76 -17.86 -5.37 -1.09
CA ALA A 76 -17.61 -4.57 -2.28
C ALA A 76 -18.04 -3.10 -2.06
N PRO A 77 -17.35 -2.12 -2.65
CA PRO A 77 -17.74 -0.71 -2.53
C PRO A 77 -19.18 -0.48 -2.97
N LYS A 78 -19.92 0.33 -2.21
CA LYS A 78 -21.28 0.72 -2.59
C LYS A 78 -21.27 1.41 -3.94
N LYS A 79 -22.18 0.99 -4.83
CA LYS A 79 -22.32 1.57 -6.15
C LYS A 79 -23.08 2.89 -6.07
N PHE A 80 -22.38 4.02 -6.12
CA PHE A 80 -23.02 5.35 -6.24
C PHE A 80 -23.52 5.62 -7.68
N PRO A 81 -24.52 6.50 -7.87
CA PRO A 81 -24.87 7.08 -9.17
C PRO A 81 -23.65 7.69 -9.87
N TRP A 82 -23.62 7.63 -11.21
CA TRP A 82 -22.44 8.04 -11.99
C TRP A 82 -22.05 9.51 -11.74
N ILE A 83 -23.02 10.41 -11.63
CA ILE A 83 -22.81 11.85 -11.37
C ILE A 83 -22.04 12.04 -10.05
N ILE A 84 -22.47 11.35 -9.00
CA ILE A 84 -21.85 11.43 -7.68
C ILE A 84 -20.41 10.91 -7.74
N ARG A 85 -20.17 9.78 -8.42
CA ARG A 85 -18.81 9.24 -8.59
C ARG A 85 -17.89 10.20 -9.33
N THR A 86 -18.39 10.86 -10.37
CA THR A 86 -17.64 11.85 -11.14
C THR A 86 -17.26 13.03 -10.27
N LEU A 87 -18.20 13.60 -9.51
CA LEU A 87 -17.94 14.72 -8.60
C LEU A 87 -16.89 14.36 -7.53
N ILE A 88 -17.02 13.19 -6.88
CA ILE A 88 -16.04 12.71 -5.90
C ILE A 88 -14.65 12.55 -6.54
N THR A 89 -14.60 12.05 -7.77
CA THR A 89 -13.33 11.85 -8.49
C THR A 89 -12.69 13.17 -8.87
N ILE A 90 -13.46 14.16 -9.34
CA ILE A 90 -12.96 15.51 -9.61
C ILE A 90 -12.39 16.13 -8.34
N LEU A 91 -13.13 16.05 -7.23
CA LEU A 91 -12.65 16.56 -5.95
C LEU A 91 -11.33 15.89 -5.54
N TRP A 92 -11.23 14.57 -5.66
CA TRP A 92 -10.00 13.83 -5.38
C TRP A 92 -8.82 14.27 -6.27
N VAL A 93 -9.05 14.47 -7.58
CA VAL A 93 -8.01 14.97 -8.51
C VAL A 93 -7.51 16.35 -8.07
N VAL A 94 -8.43 17.25 -7.72
CA VAL A 94 -8.09 18.60 -7.27
C VAL A 94 -7.32 18.57 -5.96
N THR A 95 -7.75 17.74 -5.01
CA THR A 95 -7.15 17.66 -3.67
C THR A 95 -5.79 16.95 -3.66
N PHE A 96 -5.60 15.86 -4.41
CA PHE A 96 -4.42 15.00 -4.28
C PHE A 96 -3.51 15.01 -5.52
N VAL A 97 -4.08 14.89 -6.71
CA VAL A 97 -3.30 14.69 -7.94
C VAL A 97 -2.70 15.98 -8.46
N LEU A 98 -3.49 17.05 -8.58
CA LEU A 98 -3.01 18.34 -9.10
C LEU A 98 -1.81 18.88 -8.29
N PRO A 99 -1.83 18.90 -6.94
CA PRO A 99 -0.68 19.34 -6.16
C PRO A 99 0.56 18.46 -6.38
N TRP A 100 0.39 17.15 -6.58
CA TRP A 100 1.49 16.24 -6.87
C TRP A 100 2.11 16.50 -8.25
N ILE A 101 1.29 16.67 -9.29
CA ILE A 101 1.76 17.03 -10.65
C ILE A 101 2.52 18.36 -10.60
N TRP A 102 1.96 19.37 -9.92
CA TRP A 102 2.58 20.68 -9.79
C TRP A 102 3.93 20.65 -9.09
N ARG A 103 4.12 19.79 -8.07
CA ARG A 103 5.45 19.56 -7.47
C ARG A 103 6.39 18.86 -8.45
N ARG A 104 5.91 17.82 -9.13
CA ARG A 104 6.73 17.00 -10.04
C ARG A 104 7.29 17.80 -11.21
N ILE A 105 6.48 18.65 -11.84
CA ILE A 105 6.91 19.53 -12.96
C ILE A 105 7.99 20.51 -12.49
N ARG A 106 7.92 20.97 -11.25
CA ARG A 106 8.93 21.89 -10.66
C ARG A 106 10.14 21.17 -10.07
N GLY A 107 10.28 19.86 -10.30
CA GLY A 107 11.36 19.05 -9.73
C GLY A 107 11.35 18.97 -8.20
N ARG A 108 10.20 19.26 -7.56
CA ARG A 108 10.05 19.23 -6.10
C ARG A 108 9.57 17.87 -5.61
N SER A 109 10.20 17.37 -4.55
CA SER A 109 9.81 16.13 -3.87
C SER A 109 9.11 16.42 -2.53
N SER A 110 8.29 15.49 -2.04
CA SER A 110 7.81 15.52 -0.65
C SER A 110 8.95 15.36 0.37
N GLY A 111 10.11 14.88 -0.08
CA GLY A 111 11.34 14.77 0.70
C GLY A 111 12.21 16.04 0.71
N ASP A 112 11.89 17.07 -0.07
CA ASP A 112 12.71 18.28 -0.13
C ASP A 112 12.81 18.95 1.25
N GLY A 113 14.03 19.28 1.68
CA GLY A 113 14.28 19.92 2.97
C GLY A 113 14.04 19.03 4.18
N ARG A 114 13.70 17.74 4.00
CA ARG A 114 13.63 16.79 5.12
C ARG A 114 15.02 16.27 5.47
N SER A 115 15.36 16.29 6.75
CA SER A 115 16.51 15.57 7.29
C SER A 115 16.12 14.13 7.66
N ALA A 116 17.12 13.25 7.74
CA ALA A 116 16.91 11.88 8.19
C ALA A 116 16.40 11.86 9.65
N LYS A 117 15.43 10.98 9.95
CA LYS A 117 14.99 10.74 11.33
C LYS A 117 16.16 10.28 12.23
N TYR A 118 17.08 9.51 11.64
CA TYR A 118 18.36 9.12 12.24
C TYR A 118 19.46 9.39 11.21
N ALA A 119 20.19 10.49 11.38
CA ALA A 119 21.26 10.89 10.43
C ALA A 119 22.59 10.16 10.68
N SER A 120 22.77 9.62 11.88
CA SER A 120 23.90 8.77 12.26
C SER A 120 23.42 7.36 12.60
N LEU A 121 24.33 6.39 12.47
CA LEU A 121 24.09 5.02 12.92
C LEU A 121 23.65 5.05 14.39
N THR A 122 22.43 4.59 14.65
CA THR A 122 21.79 4.61 15.97
C THR A 122 21.43 3.18 16.36
N SER A 123 21.70 2.78 17.59
CA SER A 123 21.27 1.49 18.10
C SER A 123 19.75 1.43 18.20
N TRP A 124 19.16 0.38 17.63
CA TRP A 124 17.72 0.14 17.73
C TRP A 124 17.46 -0.70 18.99
N PRO A 125 16.51 -0.31 19.87
CA PRO A 125 16.19 -1.12 21.04
C PRO A 125 15.67 -2.50 20.59
N PRO A 126 15.93 -3.58 21.35
CA PRO A 126 15.31 -4.86 21.09
C PRO A 126 13.78 -4.70 21.02
N ALA A 127 13.13 -5.41 20.09
CA ALA A 127 11.67 -5.47 20.07
C ALA A 127 11.19 -6.00 21.43
N GLN A 128 10.25 -5.29 22.06
CA GLN A 128 9.56 -5.74 23.27
C GLN A 128 8.55 -6.84 22.94
#